data_AF-A0A7Y9EPJ3-F1
#
_entry.id   AF-A0A7Y9EPJ3-F1
#
_cell.length_a   1.000
_cell.length_b   1.000
_cell.length_c   1.000
_cell.angle_alpha   90.00
_cell.angle_beta   90.00
_cell.angle_gamma   90.00
#
_symmetry.space_group_name_H-M   'P 1'
#
loop_
_entity.id
_entity.type
_entity.pdbx_description
1 polymer ?
#
loop_
_entity_poly.entity_id
_entity_poly.type
_entity_poly.pdbx_seq_one_letter_code
_entity_poly.pdbx_strand_id
1 'polypeptide(L)'
;MPDPVLTEIGWAGSALRLAGTLKPDGAVRELEVLLRERGGDGLLRVPASLRRRDGRVAFEAEVDVATLVGGHPLPGGLWDVSLSVGAPMETSVVPLGPGRAPGLDASPRRRFLPGSCTVIAYFGAGGVLAIDVGGRPHVAGSVAADALGWNEEREEVVVSGHLDLRRAGMPISGSLLLTERRSRHVYQVIAMLEERPHRLGYRAAVPATRAFIDDPLPRGTWDVSLCLGFSGMHRELRLLAPDEPVDVQVWRRLRHVRVVSSAAPGPLTITVGRV
;
A
#
# COMPACT_ATOMS: atom_id res chain seq x y z
N MET A 1 3.29 26.32 -9.02
CA MET A 1 2.89 24.94 -9.34
C MET A 1 4.06 24.02 -8.99
N PRO A 2 3.81 22.77 -8.57
CA PRO A 2 4.89 21.82 -8.38
C PRO A 2 5.61 21.61 -9.72
N ASP A 3 6.94 21.54 -9.68
CA ASP A 3 7.80 21.22 -10.81
C ASP A 3 8.59 19.96 -10.42
N PRO A 4 8.68 18.92 -11.26
CA PRO A 4 8.19 18.80 -12.64
C PRO A 4 6.67 18.59 -12.73
N VAL A 5 6.10 18.89 -13.90
CA VAL A 5 4.70 18.62 -14.25
C VAL A 5 4.60 17.43 -15.18
N LEU A 6 4.02 16.33 -14.71
CA LEU A 6 3.73 15.15 -15.52
C LEU A 6 2.51 15.42 -16.43
N THR A 7 2.66 15.17 -17.72
CA THR A 7 1.64 15.40 -18.75
C THR A 7 1.11 14.11 -19.37
N GLU A 8 1.85 13.00 -19.27
CA GLU A 8 1.43 11.71 -19.80
C GLU A 8 1.86 10.56 -18.88
N ILE A 9 0.97 9.57 -18.75
CA ILE A 9 1.26 8.26 -18.16
C ILE A 9 0.41 7.18 -18.84
N GLY A 10 1.05 6.18 -19.42
CA GLY A 10 0.36 5.10 -20.13
C GLY A 10 1.26 3.91 -20.46
N TRP A 11 0.65 2.78 -20.78
CA TRP A 11 1.37 1.59 -21.22
C TRP A 11 1.47 1.56 -22.76
N ALA A 12 2.69 1.34 -23.28
CA ALA A 12 2.95 0.97 -24.66
C ALA A 12 3.63 -0.40 -24.66
N GLY A 13 2.87 -1.46 -24.90
CA GLY A 13 3.36 -2.83 -24.69
C GLY A 13 3.68 -3.09 -23.21
N SER A 14 4.93 -3.45 -22.90
CA SER A 14 5.45 -3.57 -21.53
C SER A 14 6.12 -2.28 -21.02
N ALA A 15 6.27 -1.26 -21.87
CA ALA A 15 6.88 0.00 -21.47
C ALA A 15 5.85 0.94 -20.83
N LEU A 16 6.16 1.44 -19.63
CA LEU A 16 5.46 2.58 -19.04
C LEU A 16 6.02 3.85 -19.68
N ARG A 17 5.20 4.53 -20.47
CA ARG A 17 5.49 5.84 -21.03
C ARG A 17 5.21 6.91 -20.00
N LEU A 18 6.19 7.78 -19.79
CA LEU A 18 6.13 8.95 -18.94
C LEU A 18 6.54 10.17 -19.77
N ALA A 19 5.72 11.21 -19.77
CA ALA A 19 6.10 12.49 -20.36
C ALA A 19 5.71 13.64 -19.46
N GLY A 20 6.47 14.73 -19.53
CA GLY A 20 6.21 15.91 -18.73
C GLY A 20 7.05 17.10 -19.14
N THR A 21 6.92 18.15 -18.34
CA THR A 21 7.72 19.37 -18.49
C THR A 21 8.33 19.77 -17.16
N LEU A 22 9.49 20.42 -17.22
CA LEU A 22 10.10 21.09 -16.08
C LEU A 22 10.66 22.46 -16.47
N LYS A 23 10.82 23.33 -15.48
CA LYS A 23 11.49 24.62 -15.60
C LYS A 23 12.79 24.57 -14.79
N PRO A 24 13.91 24.14 -15.40
CA PRO A 24 15.15 24.03 -14.67
C PRO A 24 15.75 25.41 -14.36
N ASP A 25 16.46 25.50 -13.23
CA ASP A 25 17.20 26.71 -12.82
C ASP A 25 18.48 26.95 -13.64
N GLY A 26 18.83 26.04 -14.55
CA GLY A 26 20.04 26.11 -15.36
C GLY A 26 20.02 25.18 -16.57
N ALA A 27 21.18 25.04 -17.23
CA ALA A 27 21.31 24.20 -18.41
C ALA A 27 21.26 22.70 -18.04
N VAL A 28 20.20 22.02 -18.47
CA VAL A 28 20.05 20.56 -18.30
C VAL A 28 20.61 19.84 -19.51
N ARG A 29 21.66 19.03 -19.33
CA ARG A 29 22.26 18.23 -20.43
C ARG A 29 21.67 16.83 -20.54
N GLU A 30 21.24 16.27 -19.42
CA GLU A 30 20.80 14.88 -19.29
C GLU A 30 19.62 14.80 -18.32
N LEU A 31 18.73 13.86 -18.58
CA LEU A 31 17.57 13.54 -17.75
C LEU A 31 17.47 12.01 -17.60
N GLU A 32 17.16 11.55 -16.41
CA GLU A 32 16.90 10.15 -16.13
C GLU A 32 15.66 10.00 -15.27
N VAL A 33 14.85 8.99 -15.56
CA VAL A 33 13.87 8.48 -14.61
C VAL A 33 14.58 7.51 -13.67
N LEU A 34 14.48 7.79 -12.38
CA LEU A 34 14.99 6.93 -11.32
C LEU A 34 13.86 6.09 -10.75
N LEU A 35 14.10 4.79 -10.63
CA LEU A 35 13.25 3.84 -9.94
C LEU A 35 13.98 3.36 -8.71
N ARG A 36 13.49 3.76 -7.54
CA ARG A 36 14.07 3.38 -6.25
C ARG A 36 13.16 2.39 -5.55
N GLU A 37 13.69 1.23 -5.21
CA GLU A 37 12.97 0.23 -4.44
C GLU A 37 12.65 0.77 -3.03
N ARG A 38 11.41 0.65 -2.61
CA ARG A 38 10.97 1.06 -1.27
C ARG A 38 11.26 -0.06 -0.27
N GLY A 39 12.20 0.21 0.64
CA GLY A 39 12.62 -0.75 1.67
C GLY A 39 13.75 -1.70 1.23
N GLY A 40 14.33 -1.46 0.06
CA GLY A 40 15.54 -2.12 -0.42
C GLY A 40 16.55 -1.11 -0.98
N ASP A 41 17.65 -1.62 -1.50
CA ASP A 41 18.74 -0.81 -2.08
C ASP A 41 18.67 -0.74 -3.62
N GLY A 42 17.62 -1.29 -4.22
CA GLY A 42 17.41 -1.27 -5.66
C GLY A 42 17.32 0.15 -6.21
N LEU A 43 18.20 0.48 -7.17
CA LEU A 43 18.15 1.72 -7.93
C LEU A 43 18.36 1.42 -9.42
N LEU A 44 17.36 1.76 -10.23
CA LEU A 44 17.44 1.65 -11.69
C LEU A 44 17.34 3.04 -12.31
N ARG A 45 18.13 3.25 -13.36
CA ARG A 45 18.20 4.50 -14.12
C ARG A 45 17.69 4.25 -15.53
N VAL A 46 16.74 5.04 -15.96
CA VAL A 46 16.14 4.95 -17.28
C VAL A 46 16.37 6.27 -18.00
N PRO A 47 17.09 6.29 -19.14
CA PRO A 47 17.31 7.52 -19.89
C PRO A 47 15.98 8.17 -20.29
N ALA A 48 15.90 9.48 -20.14
CA ALA A 48 14.80 10.28 -20.65
C ALA A 48 15.31 11.18 -21.78
N SER A 49 14.57 11.21 -22.88
CA SER A 49 14.81 12.18 -23.94
C SER A 49 14.41 13.58 -23.46
N LEU A 50 15.12 14.60 -23.95
CA LEU A 50 14.87 15.99 -23.60
C LEU A 50 14.65 16.83 -24.85
N ARG A 51 13.66 17.73 -24.80
CA ARG A 51 13.39 18.72 -25.85
C ARG A 51 13.17 20.08 -25.22
N ARG A 52 13.85 21.12 -25.69
CA ARG A 52 13.68 22.49 -25.19
C ARG A 52 12.66 23.23 -26.02
N ARG A 53 11.71 23.88 -25.35
CA ARG A 53 10.70 24.73 -25.99
C ARG A 53 10.26 25.82 -25.03
N ASP A 54 10.26 27.07 -25.49
CA ASP A 54 9.70 28.23 -24.77
C ASP A 54 10.20 28.37 -23.32
N GLY A 55 11.51 28.16 -23.08
CA GLY A 55 12.12 28.26 -21.74
C GLY A 55 11.78 27.10 -20.79
N ARG A 56 11.17 26.02 -21.31
CA ARG A 56 10.89 24.77 -20.59
C ARG A 56 11.62 23.60 -21.23
N VAL A 57 11.85 22.56 -20.44
CA VAL A 57 12.34 21.28 -20.91
C VAL A 57 11.18 20.29 -20.86
N ALA A 58 10.80 19.76 -22.02
CA ALA A 58 9.95 18.59 -22.12
C ALA A 58 10.81 17.33 -21.99
N PHE A 59 10.31 16.33 -21.28
CA PHE A 59 10.94 15.03 -21.16
C PHE A 59 10.00 13.91 -21.57
N GLU A 60 10.55 12.85 -22.14
CA GLU A 60 9.84 11.60 -22.44
C GLU A 60 10.74 10.43 -22.05
N ALA A 61 10.20 9.45 -21.34
CA ALA A 61 10.88 8.24 -20.91
C ALA A 61 10.01 7.01 -21.11
N GLU A 62 10.64 5.89 -21.46
CA GLU A 62 10.00 4.58 -21.60
C GLU A 62 10.64 3.61 -20.61
N VAL A 63 9.88 3.20 -19.60
CA VAL A 63 10.32 2.22 -18.61
C VAL A 63 9.81 0.84 -19.02
N ASP A 64 10.60 0.07 -19.77
CA ASP A 64 10.25 -1.31 -20.14
C ASP A 64 10.40 -2.27 -18.96
N VAL A 65 9.32 -2.46 -18.21
CA VAL A 65 9.32 -3.30 -17.00
C VAL A 65 9.51 -4.81 -17.30
N ALA A 66 9.49 -5.23 -18.57
CA ALA A 66 9.76 -6.62 -18.95
C ALA A 66 11.26 -6.91 -19.14
N THR A 67 12.09 -5.90 -19.38
CA THR A 67 13.50 -6.08 -19.77
C THR A 67 14.49 -5.16 -19.02
N LEU A 68 13.99 -4.35 -18.09
CA LEU A 68 14.73 -3.27 -17.45
C LEU A 68 16.05 -3.65 -16.78
N VAL A 69 16.15 -4.86 -16.22
CA VAL A 69 17.32 -5.30 -15.44
C VAL A 69 18.17 -6.22 -16.28
N GLY A 70 19.05 -5.64 -17.12
CA GLY A 70 19.94 -6.43 -17.97
C GLY A 70 19.20 -7.39 -18.92
N GLY A 71 18.00 -7.02 -19.38
CA GLY A 71 17.13 -7.86 -20.20
C GLY A 71 16.08 -8.65 -19.39
N HIS A 72 16.07 -8.55 -18.06
CA HIS A 72 15.11 -9.23 -17.20
C HIS A 72 13.99 -8.29 -16.69
N PRO A 73 12.83 -8.84 -16.31
CA PRO A 73 11.74 -8.04 -15.74
C PRO A 73 12.14 -7.27 -14.49
N LEU A 74 11.47 -6.16 -14.25
CA LEU A 74 11.56 -5.40 -13.02
C LEU A 74 11.26 -6.33 -11.82
N PRO A 75 12.14 -6.40 -10.80
CA PRO A 75 11.91 -7.28 -9.66
C PRO A 75 10.64 -6.94 -8.89
N GLY A 76 10.04 -7.97 -8.28
CA GLY A 76 8.86 -7.83 -7.44
C GLY A 76 9.14 -6.92 -6.25
N GLY A 77 8.28 -5.92 -6.03
CA GLY A 77 8.50 -4.88 -5.05
C GLY A 77 7.71 -3.61 -5.34
N LEU A 78 7.89 -2.60 -4.50
CA LEU A 78 7.30 -1.28 -4.69
C LEU A 78 8.42 -0.31 -5.04
N TRP A 79 8.27 0.40 -6.16
CA TRP A 79 9.29 1.26 -6.73
C TRP A 79 8.80 2.70 -6.81
N ASP A 80 9.53 3.62 -6.19
CA ASP A 80 9.26 5.06 -6.23
C ASP A 80 9.88 5.67 -7.49
N VAL A 81 9.08 6.47 -8.21
CA VAL A 81 9.49 7.06 -9.49
C VAL A 81 9.86 8.53 -9.30
N SER A 82 11.09 8.87 -9.64
CA SER A 82 11.60 10.24 -9.59
C SER A 82 12.28 10.63 -10.90
N LEU A 83 12.47 11.92 -11.12
CA LEU A 83 13.25 12.46 -12.22
C LEU A 83 14.57 13.02 -11.67
N SER A 84 15.68 12.59 -12.24
CA SER A 84 16.98 13.22 -12.03
C SER A 84 17.23 14.26 -13.12
N VAL A 85 17.67 15.45 -12.70
CA VAL A 85 17.83 16.60 -13.58
C VAL A 85 19.28 17.08 -13.57
N GLY A 86 19.97 16.92 -14.70
CA GLY A 86 21.34 17.41 -14.88
C GLY A 86 22.41 16.54 -14.21
N ALA A 87 23.67 16.91 -14.44
CA ALA A 87 24.84 16.20 -13.92
C ALA A 87 25.48 16.99 -12.75
N PRO A 88 25.94 16.31 -11.68
CA PRO A 88 25.87 14.86 -11.48
C PRO A 88 24.45 14.40 -11.07
N MET A 89 24.02 13.26 -11.63
CA MET A 89 22.62 12.77 -11.67
C MET A 89 22.03 12.32 -10.31
N GLU A 90 22.63 12.73 -9.21
CA GLU A 90 22.18 12.42 -7.84
C GLU A 90 21.93 13.69 -7.01
N THR A 91 22.31 14.86 -7.54
CA THR A 91 22.23 16.13 -6.80
C THR A 91 20.89 16.83 -6.95
N SER A 92 20.14 16.54 -8.01
CA SER A 92 18.82 17.15 -8.26
C SER A 92 17.81 16.07 -8.65
N VAL A 93 17.29 15.37 -7.64
CA VAL A 93 16.26 14.34 -7.78
C VAL A 93 14.94 14.89 -7.27
N VAL A 94 13.91 14.86 -8.12
CA VAL A 94 12.58 15.39 -7.83
C VAL A 94 11.52 14.29 -8.03
N PRO A 95 10.59 14.09 -7.09
CA PRO A 95 9.57 13.05 -7.24
C PRO A 95 8.64 13.37 -8.41
N LEU A 96 8.33 12.36 -9.23
CA LEU A 96 7.30 12.50 -10.26
C LEU A 96 5.92 12.30 -9.65
N GLY A 97 4.93 13.07 -10.12
CA GLY A 97 3.52 12.88 -9.74
C GLY A 97 2.89 14.01 -8.93
N PRO A 98 3.54 14.71 -7.97
CA PRO A 98 2.88 15.81 -7.26
C PRO A 98 2.42 16.94 -8.18
N GLY A 99 3.20 17.27 -9.21
CA GLY A 99 2.81 18.14 -10.31
C GLY A 99 2.22 17.34 -11.46
N ARG A 100 0.96 17.59 -11.82
CA ARG A 100 0.28 16.97 -12.97
C ARG A 100 -0.44 18.00 -13.81
N ALA A 101 -0.49 17.76 -15.11
CA ALA A 101 -1.34 18.52 -16.01
C ALA A 101 -2.82 18.36 -15.61
N PRO A 102 -3.63 19.43 -15.71
CA PRO A 102 -5.08 19.32 -15.57
C PRO A 102 -5.63 18.26 -16.54
N GLY A 103 -6.46 17.35 -16.04
CA GLY A 103 -7.04 16.28 -16.86
C GLY A 103 -6.17 15.03 -17.05
N LEU A 104 -4.96 14.98 -16.48
CA LEU A 104 -4.21 13.73 -16.43
C LEU A 104 -4.97 12.71 -15.60
N ASP A 105 -5.33 11.59 -16.22
CA ASP A 105 -6.00 10.48 -15.55
C ASP A 105 -5.11 9.89 -14.44
N ALA A 106 -5.59 9.95 -13.21
CA ALA A 106 -4.89 9.49 -12.02
C ALA A 106 -5.24 8.05 -11.62
N SER A 107 -6.07 7.37 -12.43
CA SER A 107 -6.47 5.98 -12.17
C SER A 107 -5.25 5.04 -12.27
N PRO A 108 -5.13 4.02 -11.39
CA PRO A 108 -4.07 3.04 -11.48
C PRO A 108 -4.00 2.37 -12.85
N ARG A 109 -2.82 2.37 -13.45
CA ARG A 109 -2.53 1.78 -14.75
C ARG A 109 -1.98 0.37 -14.55
N ARG A 110 -2.81 -0.65 -14.76
CA ARG A 110 -2.39 -2.07 -14.61
C ARG A 110 -1.87 -2.66 -15.92
N ARG A 111 -0.84 -3.49 -15.82
CA ARG A 111 -0.30 -4.36 -16.88
C ARG A 111 -0.02 -5.75 -16.32
N PHE A 112 -0.15 -6.77 -17.16
CA PHE A 112 0.28 -8.13 -16.84
C PHE A 112 1.50 -8.47 -17.69
N LEU A 113 2.55 -8.97 -17.04
CA LEU A 113 3.75 -9.51 -17.68
C LEU A 113 3.60 -11.02 -17.87
N PRO A 114 4.45 -11.64 -18.71
CA PRO A 114 4.55 -13.10 -18.77
C PRO A 114 4.74 -13.72 -17.37
N GLY A 115 4.15 -14.90 -17.14
CA GLY A 115 4.15 -15.54 -15.82
C GLY A 115 3.13 -14.97 -14.83
N SER A 116 2.13 -14.21 -15.32
CA SER A 116 1.03 -13.64 -14.51
C SER A 116 1.49 -12.64 -13.45
N CYS A 117 2.70 -12.08 -13.59
CA CYS A 117 3.15 -10.99 -12.73
C CYS A 117 2.37 -9.72 -13.06
N THR A 118 1.72 -9.13 -12.06
CA THR A 118 0.96 -7.88 -12.22
C THR A 118 1.88 -6.70 -11.94
N VAL A 119 1.85 -5.70 -12.81
CA VAL A 119 2.57 -4.42 -12.64
C VAL A 119 1.56 -3.28 -12.65
N ILE A 120 1.64 -2.39 -11.68
CA ILE A 120 0.66 -1.32 -11.50
C ILE A 120 1.40 0.00 -11.30
N ALA A 121 1.24 0.94 -12.22
CA ALA A 121 1.70 2.31 -12.04
C ALA A 121 0.55 3.16 -11.48
N TYR A 122 0.77 3.87 -10.38
CA TYR A 122 -0.29 4.59 -9.68
C TYR A 122 0.27 5.78 -8.87
N PHE A 123 -0.61 6.71 -8.50
CA PHE A 123 -0.25 7.83 -7.62
C PHE A 123 -0.62 7.50 -6.18
N GLY A 124 0.34 7.55 -5.27
CA GLY A 124 0.14 7.31 -3.83
C GLY A 124 -0.56 8.47 -3.11
N ALA A 125 -0.73 8.34 -1.78
CA ALA A 125 -1.40 9.34 -0.94
C ALA A 125 -0.76 10.75 -0.99
N GLY A 126 0.56 10.82 -1.20
CA GLY A 126 1.29 12.08 -1.43
C GLY A 126 1.26 12.58 -2.88
N GLY A 127 0.51 11.91 -3.76
CA GLY A 127 0.48 12.19 -5.20
C GLY A 127 1.72 11.72 -5.96
N VAL A 128 2.71 11.14 -5.29
CA VAL A 128 3.94 10.60 -5.90
C VAL A 128 3.63 9.34 -6.71
N LEU A 129 4.21 9.25 -7.90
CA LEU A 129 4.11 8.11 -8.79
C LEU A 129 4.94 6.94 -8.25
N ALA A 130 4.33 5.76 -8.20
CA ALA A 130 4.97 4.51 -7.82
C ALA A 130 4.58 3.37 -8.78
N ILE A 131 5.41 2.35 -8.85
CA ILE A 131 5.19 1.10 -9.59
C ILE A 131 5.18 -0.06 -8.58
N ASP A 132 4.07 -0.77 -8.48
CA ASP A 132 3.92 -2.00 -7.68
C ASP A 132 4.06 -3.21 -8.61
N VAL A 133 4.98 -4.13 -8.28
CA VAL A 133 5.27 -5.34 -9.04
C VAL A 133 4.99 -6.57 -8.19
N GLY A 134 4.04 -7.39 -8.66
CA GLY A 134 3.66 -8.65 -8.03
C GLY A 134 2.55 -8.54 -6.99
N GLY A 135 2.07 -7.33 -6.64
CA GLY A 135 0.88 -7.12 -5.81
C GLY A 135 1.01 -7.67 -4.38
N ARG A 136 2.24 -7.83 -3.88
CA ARG A 136 2.49 -8.31 -2.51
C ARG A 136 1.98 -7.27 -1.51
N PRO A 137 1.52 -7.67 -0.31
CA PRO A 137 1.24 -6.72 0.75
C PRO A 137 2.48 -5.90 1.08
N HIS A 138 2.33 -4.58 1.07
CA HIS A 138 3.39 -3.64 1.43
C HIS A 138 3.00 -2.88 2.70
N VAL A 139 3.93 -2.79 3.65
CA VAL A 139 3.76 -2.02 4.87
C VAL A 139 3.49 -0.56 4.52
N ALA A 140 2.37 -0.03 5.01
CA ALA A 140 1.86 1.31 4.72
C ALA A 140 1.77 2.20 5.96
N GLY A 141 2.44 1.81 7.05
CA GLY A 141 2.47 2.54 8.32
C GLY A 141 1.58 1.90 9.37
N SER A 142 1.03 2.72 10.26
CA SER A 142 0.15 2.30 11.34
C SER A 142 -1.09 3.19 11.41
N VAL A 143 -2.20 2.64 11.90
CA VAL A 143 -3.44 3.36 12.17
C VAL A 143 -4.02 2.88 13.49
N ALA A 144 -4.59 3.79 14.28
CA ALA A 144 -5.29 3.42 15.50
C ALA A 144 -6.65 2.78 15.14
N ALA A 145 -6.99 1.68 15.80
CA ALA A 145 -8.38 1.26 15.85
C ALA A 145 -9.17 2.25 16.73
N ASP A 146 -10.41 2.53 16.35
CA ASP A 146 -11.28 3.42 17.13
C ASP A 146 -11.82 2.70 18.36
N ALA A 147 -12.15 1.42 18.20
CA ALA A 147 -12.75 0.63 19.26
C ALA A 147 -12.52 -0.88 19.09
N LEU A 148 -12.56 -1.57 20.22
CA LEU A 148 -12.70 -3.02 20.33
C LEU A 148 -13.97 -3.33 21.10
N GLY A 149 -14.65 -4.40 20.71
CA GLY A 149 -15.84 -4.87 21.41
C GLY A 149 -15.89 -6.38 21.47
N TRP A 150 -16.51 -6.90 22.53
CA TRP A 150 -16.90 -8.31 22.59
C TRP A 150 -18.35 -8.46 22.14
N ASN A 151 -18.59 -9.31 21.15
CA ASN A 151 -19.92 -9.72 20.76
C ASN A 151 -20.28 -11.02 21.50
N GLU A 152 -21.09 -10.94 22.56
CA GLU A 152 -21.47 -12.10 23.37
C GLU A 152 -22.28 -13.14 22.60
N GLU A 153 -23.16 -12.72 21.70
CA GLU A 153 -24.06 -13.63 20.97
C GLU A 153 -23.28 -14.54 20.02
N ARG A 154 -22.25 -13.99 19.37
CA ARG A 154 -21.43 -14.72 18.38
C ARG A 154 -20.07 -15.16 18.91
N GLU A 155 -19.73 -14.72 20.12
CA GLU A 155 -18.44 -14.93 20.74
C GLU A 155 -17.26 -14.48 19.85
N GLU A 156 -17.36 -13.23 19.35
CA GLU A 156 -16.41 -12.60 18.42
C GLU A 156 -15.78 -11.34 19.05
N VAL A 157 -14.49 -11.12 18.76
CA VAL A 157 -13.85 -9.82 18.97
C VAL A 157 -14.13 -8.93 17.77
N VAL A 158 -14.87 -7.85 17.97
CA VAL A 158 -15.16 -6.86 16.94
C VAL A 158 -14.10 -5.77 16.99
N VAL A 159 -13.44 -5.54 15.85
CA VAL A 159 -12.47 -4.46 15.67
C VAL A 159 -13.06 -3.46 14.69
N SER A 160 -13.09 -2.19 15.08
CA SER A 160 -13.56 -1.10 14.22
C SER A 160 -12.60 0.09 14.24
N GLY A 161 -12.55 0.80 13.12
CA GLY A 161 -11.78 2.03 13.00
C GLY A 161 -12.11 2.79 11.73
N HIS A 162 -11.31 3.82 11.45
CA HIS A 162 -11.41 4.55 10.20
C HIS A 162 -10.04 4.92 9.63
N LEU A 163 -10.05 5.25 8.34
CA LEU A 163 -8.92 5.79 7.62
C LEU A 163 -9.29 7.13 7.01
N ASP A 164 -8.43 8.12 7.18
CA ASP A 164 -8.54 9.41 6.48
C ASP A 164 -8.10 9.23 5.02
N LEU A 165 -9.01 8.73 4.20
CA LEU A 165 -8.80 8.60 2.78
C LEU A 165 -9.48 9.76 2.05
N ARG A 166 -8.67 10.57 1.37
CA ARG A 166 -9.20 11.49 0.35
C ARG A 166 -9.77 10.63 -0.77
N ARG A 167 -11.08 10.76 -1.04
CA ARG A 167 -11.88 10.00 -2.03
C ARG A 167 -11.04 9.07 -2.90
N ALA A 168 -11.09 7.78 -2.59
CA ALA A 168 -10.56 6.79 -3.50
C ALA A 168 -11.51 6.73 -4.69
N GLY A 169 -11.08 7.20 -5.87
CA GLY A 169 -11.84 7.04 -7.11
C GLY A 169 -11.95 5.58 -7.60
N MET A 170 -11.71 4.60 -6.71
CA MET A 170 -11.61 3.19 -7.04
C MET A 170 -12.17 2.33 -5.89
N PRO A 171 -12.77 1.15 -6.20
CA PRO A 171 -13.21 0.20 -5.18
C PRO A 171 -12.04 -0.29 -4.31
N ILE A 172 -12.26 -0.34 -3.00
CA ILE A 172 -11.33 -0.85 -1.99
C ILE A 172 -11.96 -2.09 -1.35
N SER A 173 -11.17 -3.15 -1.15
CA SER A 173 -11.50 -4.28 -0.27
C SER A 173 -10.66 -4.22 1.00
N GLY A 174 -11.16 -4.81 2.08
CA GLY A 174 -10.49 -4.80 3.39
C GLY A 174 -10.44 -6.19 4.00
N SER A 175 -9.35 -6.49 4.70
CA SER A 175 -9.23 -7.68 5.55
C SER A 175 -8.38 -7.37 6.76
N LEU A 176 -8.69 -7.97 7.91
CA LEU A 176 -7.74 -8.05 9.01
C LEU A 176 -6.84 -9.27 8.81
N LEU A 177 -5.54 -9.04 8.95
CA LEU A 177 -4.51 -10.07 9.02
C LEU A 177 -4.07 -10.19 10.47
N LEU A 178 -4.27 -11.37 11.05
CA LEU A 178 -3.81 -11.73 12.37
C LEU A 178 -2.60 -12.65 12.22
N THR A 179 -1.42 -12.17 12.62
CA THR A 179 -0.17 -12.94 12.50
C THR A 179 0.25 -13.48 13.85
N GLU A 180 0.33 -14.80 14.00
CA GLU A 180 0.76 -15.42 15.26
C GLU A 180 2.26 -15.21 15.48
N ARG A 181 2.64 -14.77 16.67
CA ARG A 181 4.01 -14.28 16.93
C ARG A 181 5.11 -15.31 16.75
N ARG A 182 4.87 -16.59 17.06
CA ARG A 182 5.91 -17.63 17.07
C ARG A 182 6.05 -18.33 15.73
N SER A 183 4.93 -18.80 15.19
CA SER A 183 4.80 -19.58 13.96
C SER A 183 4.70 -18.70 12.72
N ARG A 184 4.38 -17.40 12.87
CA ARG A 184 4.10 -16.47 11.77
C ARG A 184 2.92 -16.91 10.89
N HIS A 185 2.08 -17.82 11.40
CA HIS A 185 0.86 -18.21 10.72
C HIS A 185 -0.09 -17.01 10.63
N VAL A 186 -0.74 -16.85 9.47
CA VAL A 186 -1.66 -15.75 9.22
C VAL A 186 -3.09 -16.28 9.21
N TYR A 187 -3.92 -15.68 10.04
CA TYR A 187 -5.37 -15.86 10.05
C TYR A 187 -6.02 -14.60 9.48
N GLN A 188 -6.89 -14.75 8.48
CA GLN A 188 -7.47 -13.63 7.75
C GLN A 188 -8.98 -13.56 7.98
N VAL A 189 -9.48 -12.35 8.22
CA VAL A 189 -10.92 -12.06 8.35
C VAL A 189 -11.28 -10.93 7.40
N ILE A 190 -12.40 -11.06 6.69
CA ILE A 190 -12.90 -9.99 5.83
C ILE A 190 -13.33 -8.79 6.69
N ALA A 191 -12.88 -7.60 6.33
CA ALA A 191 -13.34 -6.36 6.94
C ALA A 191 -14.45 -5.75 6.07
N MET A 192 -15.61 -5.50 6.67
CA MET A 192 -16.65 -4.70 6.04
C MET A 192 -16.18 -3.25 5.98
N LEU A 193 -16.30 -2.63 4.81
CA LEU A 193 -15.90 -1.26 4.56
C LEU A 193 -17.13 -0.38 4.32
N GLU A 194 -17.13 0.81 4.90
CA GLU A 194 -18.19 1.81 4.74
C GLU A 194 -17.55 3.14 4.31
N GLU A 195 -17.85 3.59 3.09
CA GLU A 195 -17.38 4.88 2.61
C GLU A 195 -18.22 6.01 3.21
N ARG A 196 -17.54 6.97 3.84
CA ARG A 196 -18.13 8.20 4.37
C ARG A 196 -17.41 9.41 3.76
N PRO A 197 -17.98 10.63 3.81
CA PRO A 197 -17.28 11.82 3.37
C PRO A 197 -15.90 11.94 4.04
N HIS A 198 -14.84 11.86 3.22
CA HIS A 198 -13.43 11.97 3.63
C HIS A 198 -12.88 10.83 4.51
N ARG A 199 -13.62 9.73 4.71
CA ARG A 199 -13.21 8.64 5.60
C ARG A 199 -13.65 7.29 5.06
N LEU A 200 -12.85 6.27 5.30
CA LEU A 200 -13.25 4.88 5.08
C LEU A 200 -13.35 4.18 6.44
N GLY A 201 -14.57 3.91 6.89
CA GLY A 201 -14.80 3.10 8.07
C GLY A 201 -14.54 1.63 7.78
N TYR A 202 -13.98 0.91 8.75
CA TYR A 202 -13.83 -0.53 8.68
C TYR A 202 -14.37 -1.20 9.93
N ARG A 203 -14.93 -2.40 9.76
CA ARG A 203 -15.37 -3.28 10.84
C ARG A 203 -15.08 -4.73 10.49
N ALA A 204 -14.42 -5.45 11.38
CA ALA A 204 -14.15 -6.88 11.23
C ALA A 204 -14.49 -7.62 12.52
N ALA A 205 -14.98 -8.85 12.40
CA ALA A 205 -15.36 -9.69 13.53
C ALA A 205 -14.48 -10.93 13.55
N VAL A 206 -13.65 -11.06 14.58
CA VAL A 206 -12.69 -12.16 14.74
C VAL A 206 -13.32 -13.24 15.63
N PRO A 207 -13.65 -14.43 15.08
CA PRO A 207 -14.30 -15.48 15.84
C PRO A 207 -13.33 -16.09 16.86
N ALA A 208 -13.67 -16.08 18.15
CA ALA A 208 -12.77 -16.56 19.21
C ALA A 208 -13.05 -18.02 19.62
N THR A 209 -14.29 -18.48 19.49
CA THR A 209 -14.75 -19.79 19.99
C THR A 209 -15.58 -20.59 18.99
N ARG A 210 -16.44 -19.92 18.23
CA ARG A 210 -17.29 -20.48 17.19
C ARG A 210 -17.17 -19.59 15.96
N ALA A 211 -17.06 -20.22 14.80
CA ALA A 211 -17.48 -19.56 13.57
C ALA A 211 -18.46 -20.49 12.87
N PHE A 212 -19.48 -19.90 12.25
CA PHE A 212 -20.54 -20.62 11.55
C PHE A 212 -20.05 -21.19 10.21
N ILE A 213 -18.95 -20.64 9.70
CA ILE A 213 -18.36 -20.93 8.38
C ILE A 213 -16.86 -21.22 8.50
N ASP A 214 -16.11 -20.44 9.29
CA ASP A 214 -14.65 -20.57 9.44
C ASP A 214 -14.21 -21.27 10.75
N ASP A 215 -12.93 -21.64 10.84
CA ASP A 215 -12.34 -22.10 12.10
C ASP A 215 -12.12 -20.90 13.05
N PRO A 216 -12.46 -21.01 14.35
CA PRO A 216 -12.20 -19.94 15.32
C PRO A 216 -10.71 -19.71 15.53
N LEU A 217 -10.32 -18.45 15.75
CA LEU A 217 -8.93 -18.01 15.93
C LEU A 217 -8.16 -18.98 16.84
N PRO A 218 -7.08 -19.61 16.36
CA PRO A 218 -6.35 -20.58 17.18
C PRO A 218 -5.70 -19.92 18.41
N ARG A 219 -5.28 -20.76 19.36
CA ARG A 219 -4.57 -20.27 20.54
C ARG A 219 -3.24 -19.66 20.15
N GLY A 220 -2.87 -18.58 20.84
CA GLY A 220 -1.64 -17.83 20.57
C GLY A 220 -1.81 -16.35 20.85
N THR A 221 -0.75 -15.60 20.61
CA THR A 221 -0.77 -14.13 20.58
C THR A 221 -0.58 -13.68 19.14
N TRP A 222 -1.53 -12.89 18.68
CA TRP A 222 -1.68 -12.50 17.29
C TRP A 222 -1.49 -11.00 17.16
N ASP A 223 -0.54 -10.57 16.34
CA ASP A 223 -0.39 -9.16 15.96
C ASP A 223 -1.42 -8.84 14.86
N VAL A 224 -2.11 -7.70 14.96
CA VAL A 224 -3.21 -7.36 14.05
C VAL A 224 -2.81 -6.25 13.07
N SER A 225 -3.03 -6.49 11.78
CA SER A 225 -2.88 -5.52 10.72
C SER A 225 -4.17 -5.43 9.87
N LEU A 226 -4.45 -4.26 9.32
CA LEU A 226 -5.48 -4.06 8.29
C LEU A 226 -4.83 -4.08 6.91
N CYS A 227 -5.23 -5.01 6.06
CA CYS A 227 -4.83 -5.09 4.66
C CYS A 227 -5.93 -4.50 3.77
N LEU A 228 -5.58 -3.47 3.00
CA LEU A 228 -6.44 -2.85 2.00
C LEU A 228 -6.04 -3.32 0.61
N GLY A 229 -6.98 -3.88 -0.13
CA GLY A 229 -6.82 -4.26 -1.53
C GLY A 229 -7.44 -3.22 -2.46
N PHE A 230 -6.71 -2.75 -3.47
CA PHE A 230 -7.28 -1.89 -4.51
C PHE A 230 -6.49 -2.05 -5.82
N SER A 231 -7.22 -2.28 -6.92
CA SER A 231 -6.64 -2.52 -8.26
C SER A 231 -5.58 -3.63 -8.35
N GLY A 232 -5.55 -4.58 -7.40
CA GLY A 232 -4.53 -5.65 -7.31
C GLY A 232 -3.30 -5.30 -6.44
N MET A 233 -3.26 -4.09 -5.89
CA MET A 233 -2.29 -3.68 -4.88
C MET A 233 -2.81 -4.01 -3.48
N HIS A 234 -1.90 -4.32 -2.56
CA HIS A 234 -2.22 -4.59 -1.17
C HIS A 234 -1.39 -3.70 -0.24
N ARG A 235 -2.04 -3.01 0.69
CA ARG A 235 -1.38 -2.14 1.68
C ARG A 235 -1.71 -2.62 3.08
N GLU A 236 -0.68 -2.98 3.83
CA GLU A 236 -0.79 -3.47 5.19
C GLU A 236 -0.51 -2.34 6.18
N LEU A 237 -1.51 -2.00 6.98
CA LEU A 237 -1.44 -1.02 8.05
C LEU A 237 -1.41 -1.76 9.37
N ARG A 238 -0.38 -1.56 10.17
CA ARG A 238 -0.36 -2.09 11.54
C ARG A 238 -1.45 -1.40 12.36
N LEU A 239 -2.31 -2.17 13.03
CA LEU A 239 -3.29 -1.58 13.93
C LEU A 239 -2.65 -1.25 15.27
N LEU A 240 -2.92 -0.05 15.79
CA LEU A 240 -2.65 0.32 17.17
C LEU A 240 -3.90 0.08 18.01
N ALA A 241 -3.71 -0.36 19.25
CA ALA A 241 -4.81 -0.65 20.16
C ALA A 241 -5.52 0.65 20.60
N PRO A 242 -6.85 0.63 20.76
CA PRO A 242 -7.58 1.69 21.45
C PRO A 242 -7.38 1.61 22.97
N ASP A 243 -7.89 2.59 23.69
CA ASP A 243 -7.75 2.67 25.15
C ASP A 243 -8.47 1.53 25.89
N GLU A 244 -9.64 1.11 25.39
CA GLU A 244 -10.47 0.07 26.00
C GLU A 244 -10.18 -1.31 25.38
N PRO A 245 -9.52 -2.23 26.11
CA PRO A 245 -9.26 -3.58 25.62
C PRO A 245 -10.47 -4.50 25.82
N VAL A 246 -10.48 -5.62 25.09
CA VAL A 246 -11.34 -6.77 25.37
C VAL A 246 -10.62 -7.70 26.35
N ASP A 247 -11.31 -8.11 27.40
CA ASP A 247 -10.84 -9.14 28.34
C ASP A 247 -12.02 -9.99 28.81
N VAL A 248 -12.16 -11.18 28.24
CA VAL A 248 -13.31 -12.06 28.49
C VAL A 248 -12.87 -13.50 28.71
N GLN A 249 -13.65 -14.22 29.51
CA GLN A 249 -13.53 -15.67 29.64
C GLN A 249 -14.65 -16.34 28.87
N VAL A 250 -14.28 -17.28 28.00
CA VAL A 250 -15.19 -17.96 27.08
C VAL A 250 -15.01 -19.47 27.18
N TRP A 251 -16.06 -20.22 26.87
CA TRP A 251 -16.03 -21.68 26.96
C TRP A 251 -15.76 -22.29 25.58
N ARG A 252 -14.59 -22.93 25.40
CA ARG A 252 -14.19 -23.56 24.13
C ARG A 252 -13.80 -25.01 24.35
N ARG A 253 -14.51 -25.93 23.69
CA ARG A 253 -14.27 -27.39 23.75
C ARG A 253 -14.12 -27.91 25.20
N LEU A 254 -15.13 -27.62 26.04
CA LEU A 254 -15.20 -28.04 27.46
C LEU A 254 -14.15 -27.41 28.39
N ARG A 255 -13.56 -26.27 28.00
CA ARG A 255 -12.53 -25.58 28.79
C ARG A 255 -12.73 -24.08 28.73
N HIS A 256 -12.54 -23.38 29.84
CA HIS A 256 -12.39 -21.94 29.83
C HIS A 256 -11.11 -21.54 29.07
N VAL A 257 -11.26 -20.55 28.20
CA VAL A 257 -10.19 -19.88 27.48
C VAL A 257 -10.39 -18.38 27.71
N ARG A 258 -9.32 -17.65 27.94
CA ARG A 258 -9.36 -16.20 28.04
C ARG A 258 -9.01 -15.60 26.69
N VAL A 259 -9.74 -14.56 26.31
CA VAL A 259 -9.51 -13.75 25.11
C VAL A 259 -9.20 -12.35 25.59
N VAL A 260 -7.97 -11.89 25.31
CA VAL A 260 -7.47 -10.59 25.78
C VAL A 260 -6.93 -9.81 24.59
N SER A 261 -7.25 -8.53 24.48
CA SER A 261 -6.54 -7.62 23.58
C SER A 261 -5.56 -6.72 24.33
N SER A 262 -4.57 -6.18 23.62
CA SER A 262 -3.78 -5.08 24.16
C SER A 262 -4.61 -3.79 24.24
N ALA A 263 -4.14 -2.84 25.06
CA ALA A 263 -4.62 -1.48 25.14
C ALA A 263 -3.56 -0.50 24.60
N ALA A 264 -3.99 0.72 24.29
CA ALA A 264 -3.13 1.83 23.88
C ALA A 264 -1.95 2.05 24.85
N PRO A 265 -0.82 2.62 24.39
CA PRO A 265 -0.53 3.11 23.03
C PRO A 265 0.13 2.06 22.13
N GLY A 266 0.12 0.79 22.54
CA GLY A 266 0.83 -0.28 21.84
C GLY A 266 0.16 -0.76 20.56
N PRO A 267 0.84 -1.61 19.77
CA PRO A 267 0.21 -2.33 18.67
C PRO A 267 -0.96 -3.18 19.19
N LEU A 268 -1.99 -3.31 18.38
CA LEU A 268 -3.11 -4.19 18.66
C LEU A 268 -2.67 -5.65 18.56
N THR A 269 -2.91 -6.37 19.64
CA THR A 269 -2.72 -7.80 19.74
C THR A 269 -4.00 -8.44 20.25
N ILE A 270 -4.27 -9.67 19.83
CA ILE A 270 -5.32 -10.51 20.40
C ILE A 270 -4.64 -11.79 20.89
N THR A 271 -4.87 -12.13 22.16
CA THR A 271 -4.35 -13.35 22.78
C THR A 271 -5.49 -14.27 23.12
N VAL A 272 -5.44 -15.49 22.58
CA VAL A 272 -6.40 -16.57 22.87
C VAL A 272 -5.64 -17.67 23.59
N GLY A 273 -5.92 -17.89 24.88
CA GLY A 273 -5.09 -18.79 25.66
C GLY A 273 -5.60 -19.07 27.06
N ARG A 274 -4.82 -19.86 27.78
CA ARG A 274 -5.01 -20.06 29.22
C ARG A 274 -4.26 -18.96 29.97
N VAL A 275 -4.89 -18.48 31.04
CA VAL A 275 -4.15 -17.87 32.15
C VAL A 275 -3.47 -19.01 32.91
#